data_AF-A0A973SCQ4-F1
#
_entry.id   AF-A0A973SCQ4-F1
#
_cell.length_a   1.000
_cell.length_b   1.000
_cell.length_c   1.000
_cell.angle_alpha   90.00
_cell.angle_beta   90.00
_cell.angle_gamma   90.00
#
_symmetry.space_group_name_H-M   'P 1'
#
loop_
_entity.id
_entity.type
_entity.pdbx_description
1 polymer ?
#
loop_
_entity_poly.entity_id
_entity_poly.type
_entity_poly.pdbx_seq_one_letter_code
_entity_poly.pdbx_strand_id
1 'polypeptide(L)' 'RAIAEGRGPQRWIVALGYAGWGEGQLDEEMTRHGWFTARTDPDMLFDTPTDERWAAAFMAEGIDPRLLASETGAA' A
#
# COMPACT_ATOMS: atom_id res chain seq x y z
N ARG A 1 -20.55 -17.49 -1.50
CA ARG A 1 -21.85 -17.61 -0.81
C ARG A 1 -21.83 -16.97 0.57
N ALA A 2 -20.96 -17.37 1.50
CA ALA A 2 -20.93 -16.80 2.86
C ALA A 2 -20.92 -15.26 2.94
N ILE A 3 -20.05 -14.57 2.19
CA ILE A 3 -20.02 -13.09 2.14
C ILE A 3 -21.35 -12.52 1.61
N ALA A 4 -21.82 -13.03 0.47
CA ALA A 4 -23.08 -12.59 -0.15
C ALA A 4 -24.32 -12.89 0.71
N GLU A 5 -24.25 -13.90 1.58
CA GLU A 5 -25.31 -14.30 2.50
C GLU A 5 -25.16 -13.64 3.88
N GLY A 6 -24.24 -12.68 4.06
CA GLY A 6 -24.02 -11.98 5.34
C GLY A 6 -23.42 -12.84 6.44
N ARG A 7 -22.93 -14.05 6.13
CA ARG A 7 -22.25 -14.98 7.04
C ARG A 7 -20.72 -14.99 6.86
N GLY A 8 -20.20 -13.99 6.15
CA GLY A 8 -18.78 -13.80 5.93
C GLY A 8 -18.09 -13.09 7.12
N PRO A 9 -16.79 -12.85 7.01
CA PRO A 9 -16.05 -12.01 7.96
C PRO A 9 -16.65 -10.61 8.07
N GLN A 10 -16.46 -9.97 9.23
CA GLN A 10 -16.97 -8.61 9.48
C GLN A 10 -16.33 -7.56 8.56
N ARG A 11 -15.03 -7.71 8.26
CA ARG A 11 -14.27 -6.84 7.34
C ARG A 11 -13.76 -7.68 6.18
N TRP A 12 -13.99 -7.22 4.96
CA TRP A 12 -13.54 -7.92 3.76
C TRP A 12 -13.31 -6.92 2.61
N ILE A 13 -12.39 -7.29 1.71
CA ILE A 13 -12.11 -6.56 0.48
C ILE A 13 -12.11 -7.59 -0.65
N VAL A 14 -12.73 -7.24 -1.77
CA VAL A 14 -12.63 -8.02 -3.01
C VAL A 14 -11.57 -7.35 -3.89
N ALA A 15 -10.54 -8.12 -4.23
CA ALA A 15 -9.52 -7.74 -5.20
C ALA A 15 -9.51 -8.74 -6.35
N LEU A 16 -9.25 -8.26 -7.56
CA LEU A 16 -9.11 -9.09 -8.75
C LEU A 16 -7.69 -8.97 -9.29
N GLY A 17 -7.00 -10.11 -9.39
CA GLY A 17 -5.58 -10.15 -9.71
C GLY A 17 -4.70 -10.04 -8.47
N TYR A 18 -3.39 -10.03 -8.69
CA TYR A 18 -2.38 -9.88 -7.64
C TYR A 18 -1.14 -9.18 -8.20
N ALA A 19 -0.42 -8.46 -7.34
CA ALA A 19 0.94 -8.03 -7.63
C ALA A 19 1.89 -9.18 -7.27
N GLY A 20 2.82 -9.48 -8.16
CA GLY A 20 3.80 -10.54 -7.99
C GLY A 20 5.14 -10.09 -8.51
N TRP A 21 6.19 -10.57 -7.86
CA TRP A 21 7.57 -10.30 -8.22
C TRP A 21 8.27 -11.62 -8.56
N GLY A 22 9.14 -11.57 -9.56
CA GLY A 22 10.10 -12.64 -9.82
C GLY A 22 11.13 -12.75 -8.71
N GLU A 23 11.96 -13.79 -8.77
CA GLU A 23 13.07 -13.97 -7.83
C GLU A 23 13.99 -12.74 -7.82
N GLY A 24 14.25 -12.19 -6.64
CA GLY A 24 15.10 -11.00 -6.44
C GLY A 24 14.54 -9.67 -6.97
N GLN A 25 13.45 -9.68 -7.74
CA GLN A 25 12.92 -8.47 -8.40
C GLN A 25 12.47 -7.42 -7.37
N LEU A 26 11.79 -7.83 -6.29
CA LEU A 26 11.35 -6.88 -5.26
C LEU A 26 12.55 -6.24 -4.56
N ASP A 27 13.57 -7.01 -4.20
CA ASP A 27 14.79 -6.49 -3.56
C ASP A 27 15.52 -5.49 -4.48
N GLU A 28 15.65 -5.82 -5.77
CA GLU A 28 16.21 -4.91 -6.77
C GLU A 28 15.36 -3.63 -6.91
N GLU A 29 14.04 -3.75 -6.96
CA GLU A 29 13.13 -2.62 -7.06
C GLU A 29 13.14 -1.75 -5.80
N MET A 30 13.31 -2.33 -4.61
CA MET A 30 13.45 -1.61 -3.34
C MET A 30 14.75 -0.77 -3.29
N THR A 31 15.79 -1.18 -4.02
CA THR A 31 17.04 -0.38 -4.12
C THR A 31 16.90 0.81 -5.07
N ARG A 32 15.91 0.76 -5.97
CA ARG A 32 15.54 1.85 -6.87
C ARG A 32 14.43 2.66 -6.19
N HIS A 33 14.32 3.95 -6.46
CA HIS A 33 13.37 4.83 -5.76
C HIS A 33 11.87 4.61 -6.12
N GLY A 34 11.40 3.36 -6.19
CA GLY A 34 10.04 2.98 -6.63
C GLY A 34 9.14 2.45 -5.52
N TRP A 35 9.70 1.96 -4.41
CA TRP A 35 8.93 1.37 -3.32
C TRP A 35 9.32 1.94 -1.96
N PHE A 36 8.33 2.07 -1.09
CA PHE A 36 8.50 2.49 0.29
C PHE A 36 7.81 1.47 1.19
N THR A 37 8.51 1.04 2.25
CA THR A 37 7.96 0.12 3.23
C THR A 37 7.34 0.92 4.36
N ALA A 38 6.01 0.84 4.49
CA ALA A 38 5.27 1.40 5.60
C ALA A 38 4.87 0.29 6.57
N ARG A 39 4.69 0.64 7.85
CA ARG A 39 4.13 -0.26 8.85
C ARG A 39 2.73 -0.68 8.41
N THR A 40 2.47 -1.98 8.54
CA THR A 40 1.15 -2.52 8.25
C THR A 40 0.19 -2.18 9.37
N ASP A 41 -0.87 -1.44 9.03
CA ASP A 41 -2.03 -1.22 9.88
C ASP A 41 -3.26 -1.85 9.20
N PRO A 42 -3.92 -2.85 9.80
CA PRO A 42 -5.16 -3.42 9.26
C PRO A 42 -6.26 -2.38 9.06
N ASP A 43 -6.34 -1.36 9.91
CA ASP A 43 -7.38 -0.35 9.83
C ASP A 43 -7.14 0.55 8.60
N MET A 44 -5.88 0.78 8.23
CA MET A 44 -5.54 1.42 6.96
C MET A 44 -6.02 0.61 5.75
N LEU A 45 -6.02 -0.72 5.85
CA LEU A 45 -6.50 -1.57 4.75
C LEU A 45 -8.04 -1.64 4.70
N PHE A 46 -8.71 -1.75 5.85
CA PHE A 46 -10.15 -2.02 5.89
C PHE A 46 -11.02 -0.77 6.07
N ASP A 47 -10.53 0.22 6.79
CA ASP A 47 -11.32 1.35 7.29
C ASP A 47 -10.94 2.69 6.63
N THR A 48 -9.80 2.77 5.92
CA THR A 48 -9.43 3.94 5.11
C THR A 48 -9.96 3.84 3.67
N PRO A 49 -10.59 4.92 3.13
CA PRO A 49 -10.98 5.00 1.71
C PRO A 49 -9.81 4.72 0.77
N THR A 50 -10.04 3.96 -0.30
CA THR A 50 -8.98 3.47 -1.19
C THR A 50 -8.09 4.58 -1.76
N ASP A 51 -8.68 5.71 -2.12
CA ASP A 51 -8.03 6.91 -2.65
C ASP A 51 -7.18 7.64 -1.60
N GLU A 52 -7.47 7.46 -0.31
CA GLU A 52 -6.73 8.06 0.79
C GLU A 52 -5.59 7.17 1.31
N ARG A 53 -5.64 5.85 1.08
CA ARG A 53 -4.69 4.86 1.63
C ARG A 53 -3.23 5.19 1.34
N TRP A 54 -2.93 5.64 0.13
CA TRP A 54 -1.55 5.98 -0.26
C TRP A 54 -1.02 7.13 0.59
N ALA A 55 -1.78 8.21 0.73
CA ALA A 55 -1.39 9.36 1.55
C ALA A 55 -1.33 9.00 3.04
N ALA A 56 -2.31 8.22 3.52
CA ALA A 56 -2.36 7.75 4.90
C ALA A 56 -1.12 6.89 5.26
N ALA A 57 -0.65 6.03 4.35
CA ALA A 57 0.53 5.21 4.57
C ALA A 57 1.82 6.04 4.76
N PHE A 58 2.02 7.09 3.97
CA PHE A 58 3.15 8.01 4.15
C PHE A 58 3.03 8.82 5.44
N MET A 59 1.83 9.33 5.73
CA MET A 59 1.58 10.10 6.95
C MET A 59 1.78 9.27 8.21
N ALA A 60 1.46 7.97 8.19
CA ALA A 60 1.71 7.06 9.30
C ALA A 60 3.20 6.89 9.64
N GLU A 61 4.07 7.04 8.64
CA GLU A 61 5.53 7.05 8.81
C GLU A 61 6.10 8.46 9.07
N GLY A 62 5.22 9.46 9.29
CA GLY A 62 5.61 10.84 9.53
C GLY A 62 6.10 11.59 8.30
N ILE A 63 5.81 11.10 7.10
CA ILE A 63 6.21 11.69 5.82
C ILE A 63 4.99 12.39 5.22
N ASP A 64 5.10 13.69 4.94
CA ASP A 64 4.10 14.40 4.16
C ASP A 64 4.34 14.13 2.67
N PRO A 65 3.46 13.39 1.98
CA PRO A 65 3.66 13.03 0.59
C PRO A 65 3.72 14.23 -0.35
N ARG A 66 3.19 15.39 0.04
CA ARG A 66 3.28 16.64 -0.75
C ARG A 66 4.68 17.22 -0.79
N LEU A 67 5.55 16.78 0.11
CA LEU A 67 6.96 17.17 0.18
C LEU A 67 7.86 16.20 -0.59
N LEU A 68 7.32 15.14 -1.18
CA LEU A 68 8.08 14.22 -2.02
C LEU A 68 8.46 14.91 -3.33
N ALA A 69 9.76 14.99 -3.61
CA ALA A 69 10.25 15.42 -4.91
C ALA A 69 10.12 14.27 -5.91
N SER A 70 9.66 14.60 -7.12
CA SER A 70 9.58 13.63 -8.23
C SER A 70 10.94 13.27 -8.82
N GLU A 71 11.99 14.02 -8.49
CA GLU A 71 13.36 13.83 -8.97
C GLU A 71 14.34 13.82 -7.81
N THR A 72 15.27 12.87 -7.83
CA THR A 72 16.43 12.87 -6.94
C THR A 72 17.45 13.88 -7.47
N GLY A 73 17.96 14.77 -6.61
CA GLY A 73 18.96 15.76 -7.02
C GLY A 73 20.23 15.10 -7.59
N ALA A 74 20.62 15.50 -8.80
CA ALA A 74 21.90 15.11 -9.39
C ALA A 74 23.03 15.98 -8.80
N ALA A 75 24.15 15.34 -8.45
CA ALA A 75 25.39 16.00 -8.03
C ALA A 75 26.29 16.29 -9.24
#